data_AF-A0A355BDI6-F1
#
_entry.id   AF-A0A355BDI6-F1
#
_cell.length_a   1.000
_cell.length_b   1.000
_cell.length_c   1.000
_cell.angle_alpha   90.00
_cell.angle_beta   90.00
_cell.angle_gamma   90.00
#
_symmetry.space_group_name_H-M   'P 1'
#
loop_
_entity.id
_entity.type
_entity.pdbx_description
1 polymer ?
#
loop_
_entity_poly.entity_id
_entity_poly.type
_entity_poly.pdbx_seq_one_letter_code
_entity_poly.pdbx_strand_id
1 'polypeptide(L)'
;FSSIISNTKNKFSTSVSFTYDKFKEFVSVNFSKDFSRVDNAAGAFFEYNFDNLSNFQVVAGLRVDNHNRLGTFVTPRLHLRYNPWKDAVLRASAGRGKRAANIFAENQQLFASNRSFSILNNDGKLYGLNPEIAWNFGLSFIQNFKLFGKNSEIIIDYYKTDFKNQAVIDVDFSPQQVLFYNLKGTSVAHSFQLEYNIELKHRLNLKTAYKYYDVNTDFLVGNLQRSLLAKHRFFVNLAYETSVL
;
A
#
# COMPACT_ATOMS: atom_id res chain seq x y z
N PHE A 1 20.96 9.82 -10.25
CA PHE A 1 21.25 10.89 -11.22
C PHE A 1 19.94 11.47 -11.70
N SER A 2 19.83 12.79 -11.78
CA SER A 2 18.62 13.46 -12.27
C SER A 2 19.00 14.57 -13.24
N SER A 3 18.27 14.70 -14.33
CA SER A 3 18.55 15.71 -15.36
C SER A 3 17.28 16.06 -16.14
N ILE A 4 17.44 16.92 -17.14
CA ILE A 4 16.39 17.46 -18.00
C ILE A 4 16.52 16.86 -19.40
N ILE A 5 15.39 16.53 -20.03
CA ILE A 5 15.33 16.14 -21.44
C ILE A 5 14.86 17.35 -22.24
N SER A 6 15.75 17.99 -22.99
CA SER A 6 15.46 19.18 -23.82
C SER A 6 15.06 20.45 -23.04
N ASN A 7 14.03 20.42 -22.19
CA ASN A 7 13.53 21.59 -21.46
C ASN A 7 13.05 21.27 -20.03
N THR A 8 12.89 22.32 -19.21
CA THR A 8 12.52 22.19 -17.78
C THR A 8 11.18 21.50 -17.51
N LYS A 9 10.32 21.35 -18.52
CA LYS A 9 9.04 20.61 -18.45
C LYS A 9 9.26 19.10 -18.41
N ASN A 10 10.41 18.62 -18.87
CA ASN A 10 10.73 17.21 -19.00
C ASN A 10 11.96 16.89 -18.15
N LYS A 11 11.74 16.22 -17.02
CA LYS A 11 12.80 15.80 -16.10
C LYS A 11 12.86 14.28 -16.06
N PHE A 12 14.03 13.73 -15.81
CA PHE A 12 14.19 12.32 -15.52
C PHE A 12 15.12 12.09 -14.35
N SER A 13 14.90 10.97 -13.67
CA SER A 13 15.72 10.49 -12.57
C SER A 13 16.02 9.03 -12.79
N THR A 14 17.26 8.63 -12.57
CA THR A 14 17.69 7.23 -12.62
C THR A 14 18.53 6.89 -11.40
N SER A 15 18.39 5.66 -10.90
CA SER A 15 19.19 5.16 -9.79
C SER A 15 19.43 3.67 -9.92
N VAL A 16 20.50 3.20 -9.31
CA VAL A 16 20.78 1.78 -9.09
C VAL A 16 20.81 1.51 -7.60
N SER A 17 20.46 0.29 -7.20
CA SER A 17 20.41 -0.12 -5.79
C SER A 17 20.92 -1.55 -5.65
N PHE A 18 21.56 -1.82 -4.52
CA PHE A 18 21.95 -3.15 -4.09
C PHE A 18 21.57 -3.33 -2.63
N THR A 19 21.10 -4.52 -2.28
CA THR A 19 20.66 -4.88 -0.92
C THR A 19 21.22 -6.25 -0.57
N TYR A 20 21.67 -6.38 0.68
CA TYR A 20 22.15 -7.61 1.28
C TYR A 20 21.58 -7.67 2.69
N ASP A 21 20.69 -8.62 2.94
CA ASP A 21 20.02 -8.81 4.21
C ASP A 21 20.26 -10.23 4.71
N LYS A 22 20.84 -10.37 5.90
CA LYS A 22 21.07 -11.66 6.56
C LYS A 22 20.10 -11.83 7.72
N PHE A 23 19.14 -12.72 7.55
CA PHE A 23 18.15 -13.08 8.56
C PHE A 23 18.61 -14.31 9.32
N LYS A 24 18.54 -14.24 10.66
CA LYS A 24 18.60 -15.41 11.54
C LYS A 24 17.21 -15.65 12.07
N GLU A 25 16.60 -16.76 11.69
CA GLU A 25 15.20 -17.04 12.02
C GLU A 25 15.04 -18.51 12.37
N PHE A 26 14.94 -18.80 13.66
CA PHE A 26 14.67 -20.14 14.17
C PHE A 26 13.24 -20.20 14.68
N VAL A 27 12.47 -21.18 14.22
CA VAL A 27 11.05 -21.33 14.55
C VAL A 27 10.88 -22.65 15.30
N SER A 28 10.32 -22.58 16.51
CA SER A 28 9.98 -23.73 17.34
C SER A 28 8.53 -23.64 17.78
N VAL A 29 7.69 -24.46 17.16
CA VAL A 29 6.23 -24.61 17.39
C VAL A 29 5.93 -26.13 17.43
N ASN A 30 4.96 -26.63 16.67
CA ASN A 30 4.78 -28.07 16.41
C ASN A 30 5.92 -28.71 15.58
N PHE A 31 6.90 -27.92 15.14
CA PHE A 31 8.14 -28.37 14.52
C PHE A 31 9.27 -27.45 14.99
N SER A 32 10.53 -27.88 14.86
CA SER A 32 11.71 -27.04 15.07
C SER A 32 12.52 -26.95 13.79
N LYS A 33 12.66 -25.75 13.22
CA LYS A 33 13.33 -25.54 11.93
C LYS A 33 14.04 -24.19 11.86
N ASP A 34 15.22 -24.21 11.25
CA ASP A 34 15.97 -23.00 10.91
C ASP A 34 15.54 -22.48 9.53
N PHE A 35 15.08 -21.23 9.49
CA PHE A 35 14.72 -20.46 8.30
C PHE A 35 15.70 -19.29 8.05
N SER A 36 16.86 -19.32 8.72
CA SER A 36 17.94 -18.38 8.46
C SER A 36 18.27 -18.32 6.98
N ARG A 37 18.43 -17.11 6.48
CA ARG A 37 18.57 -16.85 5.05
C ARG A 37 19.36 -15.59 4.79
N VAL A 38 19.89 -15.53 3.57
CA VAL A 38 20.42 -14.31 2.99
C VAL A 38 19.54 -13.92 1.81
N ASP A 39 19.08 -12.68 1.82
CA ASP A 39 18.27 -12.06 0.77
C ASP A 39 19.10 -10.97 0.12
N ASN A 40 19.33 -11.12 -1.18
CA ASN A 40 20.11 -10.17 -1.95
C ASN A 40 19.29 -9.72 -3.14
N ALA A 41 19.32 -8.42 -3.42
CA ALA A 41 18.75 -7.87 -4.62
C ALA A 41 19.61 -6.75 -5.20
N ALA A 42 19.66 -6.69 -6.52
CA ALA A 42 20.17 -5.57 -7.28
C ALA A 42 19.04 -5.04 -8.17
N GLY A 43 18.95 -3.73 -8.30
CA GLY A 43 17.89 -3.12 -9.10
C GLY A 43 18.31 -1.80 -9.74
N ALA A 44 17.63 -1.47 -10.81
CA ALA A 44 17.73 -0.18 -11.49
C ALA A 44 16.35 0.46 -11.61
N PHE A 45 16.34 1.79 -11.55
CA PHE A 45 15.13 2.59 -11.59
C PHE A 45 15.30 3.73 -12.60
N PHE A 46 14.22 4.02 -13.29
CA PHE A 46 14.08 5.17 -14.17
C PHE A 46 12.71 5.81 -13.93
N GLU A 47 12.69 7.13 -13.75
CA GLU A 47 11.49 7.93 -13.59
C GLU A 47 11.53 9.09 -14.55
N TYR A 48 10.44 9.29 -15.27
CA TYR A 48 10.19 10.42 -16.12
C TYR A 48 9.10 11.29 -15.49
N ASN A 49 9.39 12.58 -15.39
CA ASN A 49 8.53 13.60 -14.79
C ASN A 49 8.24 14.66 -15.86
N PHE A 50 6.99 14.77 -16.26
CA PHE A 50 6.48 15.80 -17.15
C PHE A 50 5.63 16.81 -16.37
N ASP A 51 5.89 18.09 -16.55
CA ASP A 51 5.09 19.19 -16.00
C ASP A 51 4.87 20.24 -17.09
N ASN A 52 3.62 20.46 -17.51
CA ASN A 52 3.32 21.46 -18.53
C ASN A 52 3.45 22.91 -18.03
N LEU A 53 3.71 23.09 -16.73
CA LEU A 53 3.83 24.35 -15.98
C LEU A 53 2.52 25.13 -15.83
N SER A 54 1.38 24.48 -16.09
CA SER A 54 0.06 25.10 -15.94
C SER A 54 -0.86 24.25 -15.08
N ASN A 55 -1.31 23.12 -15.61
CA ASN A 55 -2.39 22.36 -15.01
C ASN A 55 -2.23 20.84 -15.12
N PHE A 56 -1.15 20.32 -15.71
CA PHE A 56 -1.01 18.88 -15.92
C PHE A 56 0.42 18.40 -15.63
N GLN A 57 0.51 17.36 -14.81
CA GLN A 57 1.75 16.71 -14.41
C GLN A 57 1.61 15.19 -14.51
N VAL A 58 2.66 14.55 -15.01
CA VAL A 58 2.75 13.09 -15.14
C VAL A 58 4.07 12.62 -14.57
N VAL A 59 4.03 11.57 -13.77
CA VAL A 59 5.21 10.88 -13.28
C VAL A 59 5.08 9.40 -13.65
N ALA A 60 5.95 8.93 -14.54
CA ALA A 60 6.02 7.55 -14.96
C ALA A 60 7.35 6.95 -14.51
N GLY A 61 7.29 5.90 -13.69
CA GLY A 61 8.45 5.21 -13.15
C GLY A 61 8.47 3.74 -13.56
N LEU A 62 9.66 3.22 -13.79
CA LEU A 62 9.90 1.80 -14.03
C LEU A 62 11.10 1.36 -13.19
N ARG A 63 10.90 0.31 -12.40
CA ARG A 63 11.98 -0.35 -11.65
C ARG A 63 12.13 -1.78 -12.12
N VAL A 64 13.36 -2.23 -12.30
CA VAL A 64 13.72 -3.62 -12.57
C VAL A 64 14.59 -4.10 -11.43
N ASP A 65 14.17 -5.16 -10.76
CA ASP A 65 14.92 -5.77 -9.66
C ASP A 65 15.21 -7.23 -9.99
N ASN A 66 16.41 -7.68 -9.68
CA ASN A 66 16.77 -9.09 -9.60
C ASN A 66 17.02 -9.44 -8.14
N HIS A 67 16.24 -10.38 -7.62
CA HIS A 67 16.36 -10.85 -6.24
C HIS A 67 16.51 -12.36 -6.22
N ASN A 68 17.42 -12.88 -5.41
CA ASN A 68 17.72 -14.33 -5.34
C ASN A 68 16.48 -15.21 -5.07
N ARG A 69 15.50 -14.74 -4.28
CA ARG A 69 14.24 -15.45 -3.97
C ARG A 69 13.04 -15.01 -4.81
N LEU A 70 12.91 -13.72 -5.11
CA LEU A 70 11.75 -13.22 -5.86
C LEU A 70 11.95 -13.32 -7.39
N GLY A 71 13.16 -13.66 -7.85
CA GLY A 71 13.54 -13.66 -9.25
C GLY A 71 13.70 -12.24 -9.82
N THR A 72 13.78 -12.12 -11.15
CA THR A 72 13.72 -10.83 -11.83
C THR A 72 12.28 -10.36 -11.97
N PHE A 73 11.99 -9.11 -11.65
CA PHE A 73 10.66 -8.54 -11.82
C PHE A 73 10.70 -7.05 -12.14
N VAL A 74 9.62 -6.59 -12.75
CA VAL A 74 9.44 -5.19 -13.16
C VAL A 74 8.28 -4.56 -12.39
N THR A 75 8.50 -3.34 -11.91
CA THR A 75 7.61 -2.61 -11.01
C THR A 75 7.31 -1.26 -11.67
N PRO A 76 6.30 -1.19 -12.56
CA PRO A 76 5.83 0.06 -13.14
C PRO A 76 5.03 0.89 -12.12
N ARG A 77 5.11 2.21 -12.25
CA ARG A 77 4.36 3.19 -11.47
C ARG A 77 3.97 4.38 -12.37
N LEU A 78 2.75 4.86 -12.22
CA LEU A 78 2.23 6.01 -12.94
C LEU A 78 1.44 6.89 -11.96
N HIS A 79 1.72 8.18 -11.96
CA HIS A 79 0.95 9.20 -11.28
C HIS A 79 0.58 10.31 -12.24
N LEU A 80 -0.68 10.72 -12.21
CA LEU A 80 -1.22 11.83 -12.97
C LEU A 80 -1.76 12.85 -11.99
N ARG A 81 -1.53 14.13 -12.27
CA ARG A 81 -2.17 15.24 -11.58
C ARG A 81 -2.67 16.22 -12.62
N TYR A 82 -3.93 16.60 -12.51
CA TYR A 82 -4.60 17.53 -13.39
C TYR A 82 -5.38 18.56 -12.58
N ASN A 83 -5.21 19.84 -12.89
CA ASN A 83 -5.93 20.93 -12.25
C ASN A 83 -6.97 21.46 -13.26
N PRO A 84 -8.19 20.91 -13.31
CA PRO A 84 -9.18 21.30 -14.32
C PRO A 84 -9.60 22.77 -14.20
N TRP A 85 -9.56 23.35 -13.00
CA TRP A 85 -9.69 24.78 -12.72
C TRP A 85 -8.84 25.16 -11.49
N LYS A 86 -8.76 26.46 -11.18
CA LYS A 86 -7.84 27.05 -10.19
C LYS A 86 -7.80 26.33 -8.84
N ASP A 87 -8.97 25.91 -8.35
CA ASP A 87 -9.13 25.38 -7.00
C ASP A 87 -9.50 23.88 -6.97
N ALA A 88 -9.37 23.18 -8.10
CA ALA A 88 -9.57 21.73 -8.19
C ALA A 88 -8.30 21.01 -8.58
N VAL A 89 -8.10 19.83 -7.99
CA VAL A 89 -7.02 18.91 -8.33
C VAL A 89 -7.59 17.50 -8.44
N LEU A 90 -7.47 16.91 -9.62
CA LEU A 90 -7.68 15.49 -9.88
C LEU A 90 -6.33 14.79 -9.87
N ARG A 91 -6.22 13.67 -9.16
CA ARG A 91 -5.05 12.80 -9.17
C ARG A 91 -5.47 11.39 -9.51
N ALA A 92 -4.66 10.72 -10.30
CA ALA A 92 -4.78 9.31 -10.56
C ALA A 92 -3.43 8.63 -10.32
N SER A 93 -3.46 7.39 -9.84
CA SER A 93 -2.24 6.61 -9.66
C SER A 93 -2.49 5.15 -10.00
N ALA A 94 -1.52 4.53 -10.65
CA ALA A 94 -1.51 3.09 -10.89
C ALA A 94 -0.09 2.56 -10.65
N GLY A 95 0.03 1.38 -10.05
CA GLY A 95 1.35 0.79 -9.83
C GLY A 95 1.27 -0.67 -9.45
N ARG A 96 2.37 -1.38 -9.69
CA ARG A 96 2.54 -2.77 -9.31
C ARG A 96 3.59 -2.85 -8.21
N GLY A 97 3.36 -3.68 -7.19
CA GLY A 97 4.36 -4.07 -6.21
C GLY A 97 4.57 -5.58 -6.24
N LYS A 98 5.76 -6.02 -5.82
CA LYS A 98 6.04 -7.43 -5.53
C LYS A 98 6.80 -7.50 -4.20
N ARG A 99 6.33 -8.33 -3.27
CA ARG A 99 6.97 -8.52 -1.96
C ARG A 99 7.04 -9.99 -1.59
N ALA A 100 8.06 -10.36 -0.83
CA ALA A 100 8.08 -11.64 -0.14
C ALA A 100 7.48 -11.45 1.26
N ALA A 101 6.56 -12.33 1.65
CA ALA A 101 5.92 -12.26 2.96
C ALA A 101 6.76 -13.00 4.00
N ASN A 102 7.13 -12.30 5.07
CA ASN A 102 7.81 -12.90 6.21
C ASN A 102 6.77 -13.46 7.17
N ILE A 103 6.15 -14.59 6.81
CA ILE A 103 4.95 -15.12 7.49
C ILE A 103 5.10 -15.28 9.01
N PHE A 104 6.29 -15.61 9.51
CA PHE A 104 6.54 -15.74 10.94
C PHE A 104 6.82 -14.38 11.60
N ALA A 105 7.80 -13.64 11.09
CA ALA A 105 8.17 -12.33 11.64
C ALA A 105 7.04 -11.28 11.56
N GLU A 106 6.18 -11.33 10.53
CA GLU A 106 5.01 -10.45 10.38
C GLU A 106 3.83 -10.88 11.27
N ASN A 107 3.84 -12.09 11.83
CA ASN A 107 2.74 -12.64 12.63
C ASN A 107 3.20 -13.21 13.99
N GLN A 108 4.15 -12.55 14.65
CA GLN A 108 4.69 -12.97 15.95
C GLN A 108 3.63 -13.18 17.03
N GLN A 109 2.53 -12.41 16.99
CA GLN A 109 1.41 -12.55 17.92
C GLN A 109 0.78 -13.94 17.90
N LEU A 110 0.89 -14.70 16.82
CA LEU A 110 0.33 -16.05 16.72
C LEU A 110 1.15 -17.08 17.51
N PHE A 111 2.43 -16.80 17.81
CA PHE A 111 3.27 -17.68 18.63
C PHE A 111 2.86 -17.71 20.10
N ALA A 112 2.13 -16.69 20.57
CA ALA A 112 1.54 -16.69 21.91
C ALA A 112 0.31 -17.62 22.02
N SER A 113 -0.10 -18.25 20.92
CA SER A 113 -1.21 -19.21 20.90
C SER A 113 -0.69 -20.65 20.93
N ASN A 114 -1.51 -21.58 21.44
CA ASN A 114 -1.21 -23.01 21.41
C ASN A 114 -1.63 -23.67 20.07
N ARG A 115 -1.61 -22.91 18.97
CA ARG A 115 -2.03 -23.38 17.65
C ARG A 115 -0.87 -24.07 16.94
N SER A 116 -1.16 -25.14 16.20
CA SER A 116 -0.18 -25.77 15.31
C SER A 116 -0.05 -24.99 14.00
N PHE A 117 1.18 -24.77 13.55
CA PHE A 117 1.48 -24.03 12.33
C PHE A 117 1.68 -25.02 11.18
N SER A 118 1.11 -24.69 10.01
CA SER A 118 1.26 -25.50 8.80
C SER A 118 1.42 -24.60 7.58
N ILE A 119 2.39 -24.93 6.72
CA ILE A 119 2.57 -24.27 5.42
C ILE A 119 2.11 -25.25 4.34
N LEU A 120 1.10 -24.87 3.57
CA LEU A 120 0.47 -25.79 2.60
C LEU A 120 1.16 -25.79 1.23
N ASN A 121 1.84 -24.70 0.87
CA ASN A 121 2.56 -24.55 -0.39
C ASN A 121 4.04 -24.93 -0.23
N ASN A 122 4.61 -25.54 -1.27
CA ASN A 122 6.00 -26.00 -1.30
C ASN A 122 6.79 -25.57 -2.55
N ASP A 123 6.19 -24.74 -3.41
CA ASP A 123 6.71 -24.38 -4.73
C ASP A 123 7.53 -23.09 -4.73
N GLY A 124 7.39 -22.26 -3.69
CA GLY A 124 8.09 -20.98 -3.56
C GLY A 124 9.44 -21.04 -2.85
N LYS A 125 10.29 -20.04 -3.13
CA LYS A 125 11.68 -19.96 -2.61
C LYS A 125 11.81 -19.43 -1.17
N LEU A 126 10.71 -18.96 -0.58
CA LEU A 126 10.68 -18.47 0.81
C LEU A 126 9.53 -19.16 1.56
N TYR A 127 9.88 -19.98 2.55
CA TYR A 127 8.97 -20.87 3.29
C TYR A 127 8.16 -21.87 2.43
N GLY A 128 8.40 -21.98 1.13
CA GLY A 128 7.53 -22.71 0.20
C GLY A 128 6.46 -21.83 -0.47
N LEU A 129 6.43 -20.53 -0.18
CA LEU A 129 5.44 -19.58 -0.70
C LEU A 129 6.00 -18.72 -1.85
N ASN A 130 5.18 -18.52 -2.86
CA ASN A 130 5.45 -17.57 -3.94
C ASN A 130 5.35 -16.12 -3.45
N PRO A 131 6.12 -15.18 -4.03
CA PRO A 131 5.99 -13.77 -3.69
C PRO A 131 4.62 -13.20 -4.06
N GLU A 132 4.11 -12.33 -3.19
CA GLU A 132 2.87 -11.58 -3.38
C GLU A 132 3.08 -10.47 -4.42
N ILE A 133 2.09 -10.30 -5.30
CA ILE A 133 2.02 -9.21 -6.27
C ILE A 133 0.77 -8.38 -5.96
N ALA A 134 0.92 -7.08 -5.87
CA ALA A 134 -0.19 -6.15 -5.62
C ALA A 134 -0.28 -5.12 -6.75
N TRP A 135 -1.45 -5.00 -7.38
CA TRP A 135 -1.75 -3.92 -8.30
C TRP A 135 -2.60 -2.88 -7.58
N ASN A 136 -2.09 -1.66 -7.50
CA ASN A 136 -2.72 -0.55 -6.79
C ASN A 136 -3.21 0.48 -7.80
N PHE A 137 -4.45 0.90 -7.65
CA PHE A 137 -5.10 1.94 -8.42
C PHE A 137 -5.68 2.97 -7.44
N GLY A 138 -5.60 4.24 -7.81
CA GLY A 138 -6.05 5.34 -6.96
C GLY A 138 -6.60 6.48 -7.78
N LEU A 139 -7.68 7.08 -7.29
CA LEU A 139 -8.29 8.30 -7.79
C LEU A 139 -8.52 9.23 -6.60
N SER A 140 -8.18 10.49 -6.75
CA SER A 140 -8.33 11.50 -5.70
C SER A 140 -8.81 12.81 -6.33
N PHE A 141 -9.80 13.43 -5.73
CA PHE A 141 -10.33 14.72 -6.13
C PHE A 141 -10.31 15.66 -4.94
N ILE A 142 -9.68 16.82 -5.11
CA ILE A 142 -9.59 17.87 -4.10
C ILE A 142 -10.25 19.12 -4.68
N GLN A 143 -11.18 19.70 -3.94
CA GLN A 143 -11.82 20.98 -4.28
C GLN A 143 -11.68 21.96 -3.11
N ASN A 144 -11.00 23.06 -3.35
CA ASN A 144 -10.92 24.20 -2.45
C ASN A 144 -11.98 25.23 -2.83
N PHE A 145 -12.68 25.81 -1.87
CA PHE A 145 -13.68 26.83 -2.13
C PHE A 145 -13.88 27.71 -0.91
N LYS A 146 -14.67 28.77 -1.07
CA LYS A 146 -15.09 29.62 0.05
C LYS A 146 -16.55 29.39 0.37
N LEU A 147 -16.84 29.02 1.61
CA LEU A 147 -18.19 28.92 2.15
C LEU A 147 -18.38 30.05 3.17
N PHE A 148 -19.32 30.96 2.94
CA PHE A 148 -19.52 32.16 3.79
C PHE A 148 -18.24 32.99 4.03
N GLY A 149 -17.38 33.08 3.00
CA GLY A 149 -16.09 33.78 3.10
C GLY A 149 -14.99 33.03 3.85
N LYS A 150 -15.26 31.79 4.30
CA LYS A 150 -14.30 30.91 4.98
C LYS A 150 -13.72 29.89 4.02
N ASN A 151 -12.43 29.59 4.18
CA ASN A 151 -11.78 28.57 3.37
C ASN A 151 -12.34 27.20 3.74
N SER A 152 -12.70 26.44 2.71
CA SER A 152 -13.22 25.09 2.82
C SER A 152 -12.55 24.19 1.79
N GLU A 153 -12.38 22.92 2.14
CA GLU A 153 -11.79 21.91 1.27
C GLU A 153 -12.61 20.63 1.37
N ILE A 154 -12.90 20.02 0.23
CA ILE A 154 -13.44 18.67 0.15
C ILE A 154 -12.42 17.79 -0.56
N ILE A 155 -12.13 16.62 0.02
CA ILE A 155 -11.28 15.60 -0.56
C ILE A 155 -12.07 14.31 -0.70
N ILE A 156 -12.04 13.73 -1.89
CA ILE A 156 -12.65 12.44 -2.21
C ILE A 156 -11.55 11.53 -2.73
N ASP A 157 -11.26 10.46 -2.01
CA ASP A 157 -10.27 9.47 -2.39
C ASP A 157 -10.92 8.10 -2.58
N TYR A 158 -10.49 7.40 -3.62
CA TYR A 158 -10.83 6.01 -3.88
C TYR A 158 -9.59 5.23 -4.29
N TYR A 159 -9.28 4.18 -3.53
CA TYR A 159 -8.16 3.29 -3.81
C TYR A 159 -8.66 1.85 -3.92
N LYS A 160 -8.08 1.12 -4.88
CA LYS A 160 -8.31 -0.30 -5.09
C LYS A 160 -6.96 -1.01 -5.19
N THR A 161 -6.83 -2.11 -4.46
CA THR A 161 -5.69 -3.03 -4.58
C THR A 161 -6.17 -4.42 -4.94
N ASP A 162 -5.65 -4.97 -6.03
CA ASP A 162 -5.85 -6.36 -6.43
C ASP A 162 -4.59 -7.17 -6.10
N PHE A 163 -4.74 -8.19 -5.23
CA PHE A 163 -3.63 -9.04 -4.82
C PHE A 163 -3.60 -10.34 -5.63
N LYS A 164 -2.39 -10.79 -5.96
CA LYS A 164 -2.10 -12.11 -6.55
C LYS A 164 -1.05 -12.81 -5.72
N ASN A 165 -1.22 -14.11 -5.50
CA ASN A 165 -0.33 -14.93 -4.67
C ASN A 165 -0.08 -14.36 -3.26
N GLN A 166 -1.03 -13.59 -2.71
CA GLN A 166 -0.92 -13.09 -1.34
C GLN A 166 -0.66 -14.26 -0.39
N ALA A 167 0.29 -14.08 0.53
CA ALA A 167 0.48 -15.04 1.60
C ALA A 167 -0.69 -14.88 2.58
N VAL A 168 -1.61 -15.83 2.54
CA VAL A 168 -2.78 -15.89 3.42
C VAL A 168 -2.35 -16.54 4.73
N ILE A 169 -2.72 -15.89 5.83
CA ILE A 169 -2.60 -16.43 7.18
C ILE A 169 -4.01 -16.77 7.64
N ASP A 170 -4.36 -18.04 7.57
CA ASP A 170 -5.71 -18.53 7.86
C ASP A 170 -5.76 -19.08 9.29
N VAL A 171 -6.48 -18.35 10.14
CA VAL A 171 -6.79 -18.72 11.53
C VAL A 171 -8.27 -19.07 11.71
N ASP A 172 -9.06 -18.94 10.64
CA ASP A 172 -10.51 -19.14 10.64
C ASP A 172 -10.86 -20.56 10.19
N PHE A 173 -9.96 -21.26 9.50
CA PHE A 173 -10.11 -22.67 9.13
C PHE A 173 -10.26 -23.60 10.34
N SER A 174 -9.48 -23.37 11.41
CA SER A 174 -9.55 -24.18 12.64
C SER A 174 -9.06 -23.39 13.86
N PRO A 175 -9.74 -23.48 15.02
CA PRO A 175 -9.30 -22.82 16.24
C PRO A 175 -7.94 -23.33 16.75
N GLN A 176 -7.52 -24.54 16.36
CA GLN A 176 -6.26 -25.16 16.77
C GLN A 176 -5.11 -24.98 15.76
N GLN A 177 -5.35 -24.39 14.59
CA GLN A 177 -4.34 -24.31 13.53
C GLN A 177 -4.12 -22.89 13.03
N VAL A 178 -2.91 -22.63 12.54
CA VAL A 178 -2.57 -21.48 11.70
C VAL A 178 -2.06 -22.04 10.38
N LEU A 179 -2.75 -21.74 9.29
CA LEU A 179 -2.36 -22.18 7.96
C LEU A 179 -1.72 -21.02 7.20
N PHE A 180 -0.62 -21.32 6.51
CA PHE A 180 0.07 -20.40 5.63
C PHE A 180 0.04 -20.96 4.20
N TYR A 181 -0.50 -20.19 3.27
CA TYR A 181 -0.58 -20.60 1.86
C TYR A 181 -0.68 -19.39 0.93
N ASN A 182 -0.34 -19.59 -0.34
CA ASN A 182 -0.59 -18.57 -1.36
C ASN A 182 -2.08 -18.57 -1.73
N LEU A 183 -2.67 -17.38 -1.80
CA LEU A 183 -4.05 -17.14 -2.21
C LEU A 183 -4.43 -17.96 -3.45
N LYS A 184 -5.51 -18.72 -3.33
CA LYS A 184 -6.20 -19.39 -4.44
C LYS A 184 -7.55 -18.71 -4.64
N GLY A 185 -7.63 -17.83 -5.63
CA GLY A 185 -8.83 -17.02 -5.90
C GLY A 185 -8.53 -15.53 -5.88
N THR A 186 -9.41 -14.78 -5.25
CA THR A 186 -9.44 -13.31 -5.25
C THR A 186 -9.14 -12.75 -3.86
N SER A 187 -8.40 -11.64 -3.84
CA SER A 187 -8.21 -10.84 -2.65
C SER A 187 -8.10 -9.39 -3.09
N VAL A 188 -9.01 -8.57 -2.58
CA VAL A 188 -9.20 -7.19 -3.01
C VAL A 188 -9.31 -6.29 -1.79
N ALA A 189 -8.75 -5.10 -1.88
CA ALA A 189 -8.91 -4.05 -0.89
C ALA A 189 -9.42 -2.78 -1.57
N HIS A 190 -10.63 -2.38 -1.24
CA HIS A 190 -11.21 -1.11 -1.62
C HIS A 190 -11.23 -0.16 -0.43
N SER A 191 -10.83 1.08 -0.66
CA SER A 191 -10.82 2.14 0.34
C SER A 191 -11.42 3.39 -0.26
N PHE A 192 -12.53 3.84 0.31
CA PHE A 192 -13.13 5.13 -0.01
C PHE A 192 -12.96 6.07 1.18
N GLN A 193 -12.60 7.32 0.92
CA GLN A 193 -12.50 8.36 1.94
C GLN A 193 -13.11 9.66 1.44
N LEU A 194 -13.93 10.27 2.28
CA LEU A 194 -14.46 11.61 2.12
C LEU A 194 -13.98 12.46 3.29
N GLU A 195 -13.29 13.55 3.02
CA GLU A 195 -12.85 14.51 4.03
C GLU A 195 -13.42 15.89 3.72
N TYR A 196 -13.87 16.58 4.76
CA TYR A 196 -14.32 17.96 4.69
C TYR A 196 -13.63 18.79 5.76
N ASN A 197 -13.00 19.87 5.31
CA ASN A 197 -12.26 20.81 6.15
C ASN A 197 -12.89 22.19 6.00
N ILE A 198 -13.13 22.88 7.12
CA ILE A 198 -13.60 24.26 7.12
C ILE A 198 -13.00 25.06 8.27
N GLU A 199 -12.58 26.28 7.97
CA GLU A 199 -12.27 27.29 8.99
C GLU A 199 -13.58 27.96 9.47
N LEU A 200 -14.21 27.44 10.53
CA LEU A 200 -15.48 27.97 11.05
C LEU A 200 -15.37 29.47 11.44
N LYS A 201 -14.26 29.83 12.09
CA LYS A 201 -13.89 31.20 12.47
C LYS A 201 -12.37 31.33 12.41
N HIS A 202 -11.84 32.55 12.37
CA HIS A 202 -10.40 32.75 12.44
C HIS A 202 -9.81 31.95 13.60
N ARG A 203 -8.84 31.08 13.29
CA ARG A 203 -8.17 30.15 14.22
C ARG A 203 -9.02 28.99 14.75
N LEU A 204 -10.24 28.80 14.29
CA LEU A 204 -11.11 27.68 14.64
C LEU A 204 -11.35 26.80 13.40
N ASN A 205 -10.69 25.65 13.35
CA ASN A 205 -10.76 24.71 12.24
C ASN A 205 -11.58 23.47 12.64
N LEU A 206 -12.46 23.05 11.74
CA LEU A 206 -13.17 21.79 11.82
C LEU A 206 -12.71 20.89 10.67
N LYS A 207 -12.23 19.70 11.01
CA LYS A 207 -11.93 18.61 10.08
C LYS A 207 -12.85 17.44 10.37
N THR A 208 -13.57 16.98 9.37
CA THR A 208 -14.37 15.76 9.42
C THR A 208 -13.93 14.80 8.33
N ALA A 209 -13.90 13.51 8.64
CA ALA A 209 -13.59 12.49 7.66
C ALA A 209 -14.44 11.23 7.86
N TYR A 210 -14.84 10.64 6.75
CA TYR A 210 -15.48 9.34 6.68
C TYR A 210 -14.59 8.43 5.84
N LYS A 211 -14.31 7.22 6.34
CA LYS A 211 -13.61 6.17 5.60
C LYS A 211 -14.45 4.91 5.55
N TYR A 212 -14.51 4.31 4.37
CA TYR A 212 -15.13 3.02 4.10
C TYR A 212 -14.09 2.03 3.56
N TYR A 213 -13.93 0.90 4.25
CA TYR A 213 -13.08 -0.21 3.84
C TYR A 213 -13.91 -1.42 3.46
N ASP A 214 -13.66 -1.95 2.26
CA ASP A 214 -14.16 -3.24 1.82
C ASP A 214 -12.96 -4.09 1.41
N VAL A 215 -12.54 -4.97 2.32
CA VAL A 215 -11.32 -5.77 2.18
C VAL A 215 -11.68 -7.22 2.42
N ASN A 216 -11.65 -8.00 1.34
CA ASN A 216 -12.07 -9.39 1.35
C ASN A 216 -10.97 -10.28 0.75
N THR A 217 -10.87 -11.49 1.26
CA THR A 217 -9.87 -12.48 0.85
C THR A 217 -10.53 -13.85 0.79
N ASP A 218 -10.23 -14.61 -0.26
CA ASP A 218 -10.64 -16.01 -0.34
C ASP A 218 -9.78 -16.89 0.57
N PHE A 219 -10.43 -17.46 1.58
CA PHE A 219 -9.88 -18.48 2.48
C PHE A 219 -10.35 -19.87 2.06
N LEU A 220 -9.82 -20.92 2.71
CA LEU A 220 -10.27 -22.29 2.46
C LEU A 220 -11.75 -22.51 2.82
N VAL A 221 -12.25 -21.75 3.79
CA VAL A 221 -13.66 -21.78 4.23
C VAL A 221 -14.58 -20.88 3.39
N GLY A 222 -14.04 -20.10 2.45
CA GLY A 222 -14.77 -19.18 1.59
C GLY A 222 -14.23 -17.76 1.61
N ASN A 223 -14.94 -16.85 0.93
CA ASN A 223 -14.60 -15.42 0.93
C ASN A 223 -14.96 -14.80 2.27
N LEU A 224 -13.94 -14.31 3.00
CA LEU A 224 -14.15 -13.62 4.26
C LEU A 224 -13.64 -12.20 4.19
N GLN A 225 -14.35 -11.31 4.89
CA GLN A 225 -13.87 -9.98 5.16
C GLN A 225 -12.70 -10.04 6.14
N ARG A 226 -11.69 -9.19 5.92
CA ARG A 226 -10.54 -9.10 6.81
C ARG A 226 -10.96 -8.78 8.26
N SER A 227 -10.63 -9.70 9.17
CA SER A 227 -10.90 -9.58 10.59
C SER A 227 -10.23 -8.36 11.22
N LEU A 228 -10.89 -7.80 12.26
CA LEU A 228 -10.44 -6.65 13.05
C LEU A 228 -10.24 -5.35 12.25
N LEU A 229 -10.79 -5.28 11.03
CA LEU A 229 -10.83 -4.07 10.23
C LEU A 229 -12.25 -3.50 10.20
N ALA A 230 -12.50 -2.45 10.98
CA ALA A 230 -13.77 -1.73 10.94
C ALA A 230 -14.06 -1.18 9.53
N LYS A 231 -15.21 -1.55 8.96
CA LYS A 231 -15.67 -1.11 7.63
C LYS A 231 -15.87 0.40 7.58
N HIS A 232 -16.55 0.96 8.58
CA HIS A 232 -16.87 2.38 8.66
C HIS A 232 -16.05 3.03 9.75
N ARG A 233 -15.40 4.16 9.43
CA ARG A 233 -14.69 4.99 10.40
C ARG A 233 -15.09 6.43 10.22
N PHE A 234 -15.44 7.07 11.32
CA PHE A 234 -15.76 8.49 11.38
C PHE A 234 -14.70 9.19 12.20
N PHE A 235 -14.27 10.36 11.76
CA PHE A 235 -13.31 11.19 12.44
C PHE A 235 -13.81 12.63 12.45
N VAL A 236 -13.72 13.27 13.61
CA VAL A 236 -14.04 14.68 13.79
C VAL A 236 -12.94 15.29 14.66
N ASN A 237 -12.39 16.40 14.20
CA ASN A 237 -11.41 17.17 14.94
C ASN A 237 -11.79 18.65 14.90
N LEU A 238 -11.86 19.25 16.08
CA LEU A 238 -12.04 20.68 16.27
C LEU A 238 -10.74 21.23 16.88
N ALA A 239 -10.09 22.14 16.17
CA ALA A 239 -8.81 22.73 16.57
C ALA A 239 -8.95 24.24 16.72
N TYR A 240 -8.51 24.78 17.85
CA TYR A 240 -8.49 26.22 18.12
C TYR A 240 -7.06 26.68 18.42
N GLU A 241 -6.58 27.68 17.69
CA GLU A 241 -5.27 28.28 17.90
C GLU A 241 -5.38 29.58 18.70
N THR A 242 -4.68 29.65 19.83
CA THR A 242 -4.53 30.86 20.63
C THR A 242 -3.35 31.68 20.12
N SER A 243 -3.44 33.01 20.11
CA SER A 243 -2.25 33.83 19.86
C SER A 243 -1.25 33.61 20.99
N VAL A 244 0.00 33.34 20.62
CA VAL A 244 1.13 33.53 21.54
C VAL A 244 1.28 35.04 21.74
N LEU A 245 1.29 35.47 23.00
CA LEU A 245 1.55 36.87 23.41
C LEU A 245 3.01 37.25 23.16
#